data_AF-A0A349MC82-F1
#
_entry.id   AF-A0A349MC82-F1
#
_cell.length_a   1.000
_cell.length_b   1.000
_cell.length_c   1.000
_cell.angle_alpha   90.00
_cell.angle_beta   90.00
_cell.angle_gamma   90.00
#
_symmetry.space_group_name_H-M   'P 1'
#
loop_
_entity.id
_entity.type
_entity.pdbx_description
1 polymer ?
#
loop_
_entity_poly.entity_id
_entity_poly.type
_entity_poly.pdbx_seq_one_letter_code
_entity_poly.pdbx_strand_id
1 'polypeptide(L)'
;MIAQLIFAACVVAGATLFARRIRFIRKNILMGQHVDRFDRPLDRWKVMARVALGQGKMVARPVAGIMHILIYVGFVVINIELLEILIDGLFGTHRAFAG
;
A
#
# COMPACT_ATOMS: atom_id res chain seq x y z
N MET A 1 16.90 -5.59 -23.57
CA MET A 1 18.00 -5.75 -22.58
C MET A 1 18.39 -4.47 -21.87
N ILE A 2 18.96 -3.45 -22.54
CA ILE A 2 19.42 -2.22 -21.86
C ILE A 2 18.28 -1.53 -21.07
N ALA A 3 17.08 -1.44 -21.66
CA ALA A 3 15.91 -0.88 -20.99
C ALA A 3 15.51 -1.63 -19.71
N GLN A 4 15.54 -2.98 -19.72
CA GLN A 4 15.25 -3.81 -18.54
C GLN A 4 16.30 -3.64 -17.43
N LEU A 5 17.57 -3.47 -17.81
CA LEU A 5 18.65 -3.20 -16.85
C LEU A 5 18.49 -1.83 -16.19
N ILE A 6 18.15 -0.79 -16.97
CA ILE A 6 17.86 0.54 -16.43
C ILE A 6 16.62 0.49 -15.53
N PHE A 7 15.55 -0.21 -15.95
CA PHE A 7 14.34 -0.38 -15.16
C PHE A 7 14.63 -1.10 -13.84
N ALA A 8 15.34 -2.22 -13.88
CA ALA A 8 15.76 -2.96 -12.69
C ALA A 8 16.63 -2.11 -11.76
N ALA A 9 17.56 -1.33 -12.30
CA ALA A 9 18.37 -0.41 -11.50
C ALA A 9 17.51 0.65 -10.79
N CYS A 10 16.53 1.24 -11.47
CA CYS A 10 15.57 2.18 -10.88
C CYS A 10 14.73 1.53 -9.78
N VAL A 11 14.21 0.32 -10.00
CA VAL A 11 13.43 -0.44 -9.01
C VAL A 11 14.28 -0.75 -7.77
N VAL A 12 15.50 -1.24 -7.95
CA VAL A 12 16.43 -1.56 -6.85
C VAL A 12 16.81 -0.30 -6.07
N ALA A 13 17.11 0.81 -6.75
CA ALA A 13 17.42 2.07 -6.11
C ALA A 13 16.24 2.58 -5.26
N GLY A 14 15.03 2.62 -5.84
CA GLY A 14 13.82 3.04 -5.14
C GLY A 14 13.49 2.15 -3.94
N ALA A 15 13.51 0.83 -4.13
CA ALA A 15 13.26 -0.14 -3.06
C ALA A 15 14.28 -0.02 -1.92
N THR A 16 15.56 0.21 -2.24
CA THR A 16 16.62 0.36 -1.23
C THR A 16 16.42 1.62 -0.39
N LEU A 17 16.11 2.76 -1.01
CA LEU A 17 15.83 4.02 -0.31
C LEU A 17 14.59 3.88 0.59
N PHE A 18 13.52 3.27 0.07
CA PHE A 18 12.31 3.00 0.83
C PHE A 18 12.55 2.07 2.02
N ALA A 19 13.27 0.97 1.81
CA ALA A 19 13.61 0.02 2.87
C ALA A 19 14.51 0.65 3.95
N ARG A 20 15.41 1.57 3.59
CA ARG A 20 16.20 2.35 4.57
C ARG A 20 15.29 3.24 5.42
N ARG A 21 14.31 3.90 4.80
CA ARG A 21 13.36 4.75 5.53
C ARG A 21 12.45 3.94 6.46
N ILE A 22 11.93 2.79 6.02
CA ILE A 22 11.14 1.89 6.87
C ILE A 22 11.97 1.45 8.08
N ARG A 23 13.23 1.03 7.87
CA ARG A 23 14.11 0.63 8.97
C ARG A 23 14.33 1.75 9.98
N PHE A 24 14.51 2.98 9.51
CA PHE A 24 14.62 4.16 10.37
C PHE A 24 13.35 4.36 11.21
N ILE A 25 12.17 4.35 10.57
CA ILE A 25 10.88 4.49 11.26
C ILE A 25 10.67 3.37 12.27
N ARG A 26 10.93 2.11 11.89
CA ARG A 26 10.81 0.95 12.78
C ARG A 26 11.71 1.07 13.99
N LYS A 27 12.98 1.47 13.81
CA LYS A 27 13.89 1.69 14.94
C LYS A 27 13.35 2.74 15.90
N ASN A 28 12.82 3.85 15.39
CA ASN A 28 12.24 4.90 16.23
C ASN A 28 11.00 4.45 16.99
N ILE A 29 10.11 3.67 16.36
CA ILE A 29 8.93 3.10 17.02
C ILE A 29 9.36 2.16 18.16
N LEU A 30 10.38 1.34 17.94
CA LEU A 30 10.86 0.36 18.92
C LEU A 30 11.67 0.99 20.08
N MET A 31 12.15 2.23 19.94
CA MET A 31 12.74 2.99 21.04
C MET A 31 11.69 3.59 22.00
N GLY A 32 10.41 3.52 21.63
CA GLY A 32 9.32 3.95 22.51
C GLY A 32 9.10 3.01 23.70
N GLN A 33 8.20 3.41 24.61
CA GLN A 33 7.83 2.58 25.75
C GLN A 33 7.25 1.23 25.32
N HIS A 34 7.66 0.17 26.02
CA HIS A 34 7.11 -1.16 25.82
C HIS A 34 5.65 -1.16 26.32
N VAL A 35 4.72 -1.27 25.37
CA VAL A 35 3.28 -1.42 25.65
C VAL A 35 2.81 -2.67 24.95
N ASP A 36 2.27 -3.61 25.71
CA ASP A 36 1.59 -4.77 25.12
C ASP A 36 0.27 -4.31 24.52
N ARG A 37 0.11 -4.53 23.21
CA ARG A 37 -1.08 -4.15 22.43
C ARG A 37 -1.66 -5.34 21.65
N PHE A 38 -1.20 -6.55 21.97
CA PHE A 38 -1.65 -7.78 21.32
C PHE A 38 -2.82 -8.45 22.06
N ASP A 39 -3.36 -7.76 23.06
CA ASP A 39 -4.54 -8.17 23.79
C ASP A 39 -5.81 -8.07 22.91
N ARG A 40 -6.65 -9.12 22.96
CA ARG A 40 -7.98 -9.20 22.30
C ARG A 40 -7.97 -8.80 20.82
N PRO A 41 -7.24 -9.54 19.96
CA PRO A 41 -7.11 -9.20 18.54
C PRO A 41 -8.48 -9.12 17.84
N LEU A 42 -9.40 -10.04 18.14
CA LEU A 42 -10.72 -10.08 17.50
C LEU A 42 -11.53 -8.79 17.75
N ASP A 43 -11.50 -8.25 18.97
CA ASP A 43 -12.22 -7.02 19.30
C ASP A 43 -11.60 -5.81 18.60
N ARG A 44 -10.26 -5.76 18.52
CA ARG A 44 -9.53 -4.72 17.80
C ARG A 44 -9.81 -4.74 16.30
N TRP A 45 -9.84 -5.92 15.67
CA TRP A 45 -10.21 -6.07 14.26
C TRP A 45 -11.65 -5.64 14.01
N LYS A 46 -12.60 -5.98 14.89
CA LYS A 46 -13.99 -5.50 14.81
C LYS A 46 -14.08 -3.97 14.90
N VAL A 47 -13.33 -3.36 15.82
CA VAL A 47 -13.25 -1.90 15.96
C VAL A 47 -12.64 -1.27 14.72
N MET A 48 -11.51 -1.80 14.22
CA MET A 48 -10.86 -1.31 13.01
C MET A 48 -11.79 -1.41 11.80
N ALA A 49 -12.47 -2.54 11.60
CA ALA A 49 -13.41 -2.71 10.51
C ALA A 49 -14.57 -1.71 10.60
N ARG A 50 -15.14 -1.49 11.79
CA ARG A 50 -16.16 -0.46 12.02
C ARG A 50 -15.63 0.94 11.71
N VAL A 51 -14.39 1.23 12.12
CA VAL A 51 -13.76 2.54 11.92
C VAL A 51 -13.45 2.81 10.45
N ALA A 52 -12.77 1.87 9.82
CA ALA A 52 -12.30 1.97 8.44
C ALA A 52 -13.45 1.96 7.44
N LEU A 53 -14.51 1.18 7.68
CA LEU A 53 -15.61 1.02 6.74
C LEU A 53 -16.77 2.00 6.95
N GLY A 54 -16.90 2.63 8.12
CA GLY A 54 -18.15 3.35 8.38
C GLY A 54 -18.26 4.33 9.54
N GLN A 55 -17.22 4.59 10.36
CA GLN A 55 -17.44 5.54 11.47
C GLN A 55 -17.46 7.00 11.01
N GLY A 56 -18.63 7.60 11.22
CA GLY A 56 -18.82 8.97 11.73
C GLY A 56 -18.64 10.11 10.74
N LYS A 57 -17.59 10.09 9.91
CA LYS A 57 -17.25 11.24 9.05
C LYS A 57 -17.59 11.05 7.58
N MET A 58 -17.54 9.82 7.05
CA MET A 58 -17.88 9.55 5.64
C MET A 58 -19.38 9.65 5.37
N VAL A 59 -20.22 9.22 6.32
CA VAL A 59 -21.70 9.32 6.21
C VAL A 59 -22.20 10.75 6.43
N ALA A 60 -21.54 11.51 7.33
CA ALA A 60 -21.91 12.90 7.61
C ALA A 60 -21.61 13.87 6.45
N ARG A 61 -20.76 13.48 5.48
CA ARG A 61 -20.40 14.27 4.30
C ARG A 61 -20.51 13.40 3.04
N PRO A 62 -21.73 13.20 2.51
CA PRO A 62 -22.00 12.19 1.47
C PRO A 62 -21.18 12.38 0.20
N VAL A 63 -20.92 13.62 -0.23
CA VAL A 63 -20.07 13.90 -1.40
C VAL A 63 -18.63 13.42 -1.17
N ALA A 64 -18.06 13.71 0.00
CA ALA A 64 -16.72 13.25 0.35
C ALA A 64 -16.65 11.72 0.49
N GLY A 65 -17.72 11.10 1.01
CA GLY A 65 -17.86 9.65 1.08
C GLY A 65 -17.85 8.97 -0.30
N ILE A 66 -18.66 9.48 -1.24
CA ILE A 66 -18.70 8.98 -2.62
C ILE A 66 -17.33 9.15 -3.30
N MET A 67 -16.72 10.32 -3.16
CA MET A 67 -15.38 10.57 -3.71
C MET A 67 -14.34 9.63 -3.11
N HIS A 68 -14.40 9.34 -1.81
CA HIS A 68 -13.48 8.39 -1.18
C HIS A 68 -13.59 6.99 -1.80
N ILE A 69 -14.81 6.49 -2.02
CA ILE A 69 -15.04 5.18 -2.63
C ILE A 69 -14.48 5.14 -4.06
N LEU A 70 -14.78 6.15 -4.87
CA LEU A 70 -14.28 6.23 -6.25
C LEU A 70 -12.75 6.26 -6.30
N ILE A 71 -12.12 7.08 -5.47
CA ILE A 71 -10.65 7.16 -5.36
C ILE A 71 -10.08 5.83 -4.87
N TYR A 72 -10.73 5.18 -3.91
CA TYR A 72 -10.28 3.88 -3.39
C TYR A 72 -10.33 2.79 -4.47
N VAL A 73 -11.41 2.73 -5.26
CA VAL A 73 -11.51 1.81 -6.40
C VAL A 73 -10.40 2.10 -7.42
N GLY A 74 -10.20 3.37 -7.78
CA GLY A 74 -9.11 3.76 -8.69
C GLY A 74 -7.74 3.36 -8.14
N PHE A 75 -7.51 3.55 -6.84
CA PHE A 75 -6.27 3.13 -6.18
C PHE A 75 -6.06 1.62 -6.28
N VAL A 76 -7.09 0.81 -6.04
CA VAL A 76 -6.99 -0.65 -6.16
C VAL A 76 -6.66 -1.07 -7.59
N VAL A 77 -7.35 -0.51 -8.60
CA VAL A 77 -7.11 -0.80 -10.01
C VAL A 77 -5.67 -0.44 -10.41
N ILE A 78 -5.22 0.77 -10.07
CA ILE A 78 -3.87 1.25 -10.39
C ILE A 78 -2.80 0.39 -9.71
N ASN A 79 -3.02 -0.12 -8.49
CA ASN A 79 -2.04 -1.00 -7.84
C ASN A 79 -1.88 -2.34 -8.56
N ILE A 80 -2.97 -2.88 -9.11
CA ILE A 80 -2.92 -4.10 -9.93
C ILE A 80 -2.14 -3.83 -11.21
N GLU A 81 -2.43 -2.71 -11.89
CA GLU A 81 -1.71 -2.28 -13.10
C GLU A 81 -0.21 -2.00 -12.81
N LEU A 82 0.10 -1.41 -11.66
CA LEU A 82 1.49 -1.18 -11.25
C LEU A 82 2.25 -2.49 -11.04
N LEU A 83 1.58 -3.53 -10.53
CA LEU A 83 2.17 -4.87 -10.43
C LEU A 83 2.45 -5.45 -11.83
N GLU A 84 1.55 -5.25 -12.79
CA GLU A 84 1.78 -5.60 -14.20
C GLU A 84 3.01 -4.90 -14.77
N ILE A 85 3.08 -3.58 -14.62
CA ILE A 85 4.19 -2.76 -15.11
C ILE A 85 5.52 -3.21 -14.51
N LEU A 86 5.55 -3.58 -13.23
CA LEU A 86 6.75 -4.12 -12.58
C LEU A 86 7.18 -5.46 -13.19
N ILE A 87 6.24 -6.37 -13.43
CA ILE A 87 6.51 -7.68 -14.02
C ILE A 87 6.98 -7.50 -15.47
N ASP A 88 6.22 -6.79 -16.29
CA ASP A 88 6.53 -6.54 -17.70
C ASP A 88 7.87 -5.80 -17.86
N GLY A 89 8.14 -4.80 -17.02
CA GLY A 89 9.40 -4.05 -17.05
C GLY A 89 10.62 -4.89 -16.65
N LEU A 90 10.47 -5.88 -15.76
CA LEU A 90 11.55 -6.78 -15.35
C LEU A 90 11.78 -7.91 -16.35
N PHE A 91 10.71 -8.54 -16.85
CA PHE A 91 10.79 -9.72 -17.70
C PHE A 91 10.76 -9.40 -19.20
N GLY A 92 10.45 -8.16 -19.59
CA GLY A 92 10.29 -7.75 -20.98
C GLY A 92 9.08 -8.38 -21.67
N THR A 93 8.10 -8.86 -20.90
CA THR A 93 6.82 -9.32 -21.40
C THR A 93 5.95 -8.13 -21.79
N HIS A 94 5.06 -8.31 -22.77
CA HIS A 94 4.02 -7.34 -23.08
C HIS A 94 2.69 -7.90 -22.59
N ARG A 95 2.12 -7.28 -21.55
CA ARG A 95 0.79 -7.54 -21.00
C ARG A 95 0.63 -8.92 -20.35
N ALA A 96 1.39 -9.17 -19.27
CA ALA A 96 1.28 -10.44 -18.54
C ALA A 96 -0.13 -10.74 -17.97
N PHE A 97 -0.99 -9.73 -17.77
CA PHE A 97 -2.37 -9.94 -17.28
C PHE A 97 -3.45 -9.75 -18.34
N ALA A 98 -3.10 -9.35 -19.57
CA ALA A 98 -4.02 -9.38 -20.70
C ALA A 98 -3.79 -10.66 -21.51
N GLY A 99 -4.61 -11.68 -21.27
CA GLY A 99 -4.79 -12.76 -22.24
C GLY A 99 -5.37 -12.26 -23.55
#